data_AF-A0A7S3DTE9-F1
#
_entry.id   AF-A0A7S3DTE9-F1
#
_cell.length_a   1.000
_cell.length_b   1.000
_cell.length_c   1.000
_cell.angle_alpha   90.00
_cell.angle_beta   90.00
_cell.angle_gamma   90.00
#
_symmetry.space_group_name_H-M   'P 1'
#
loop_
_entity.id
_entity.type
_entity.pdbx_description
1 polymer ?
#
loop_
_entity_poly.entity_id
_entity_poly.type
_entity_poly.pdbx_seq_one_letter_code
_entity_poly.pdbx_strand_id
1 'polypeptide(L)'
;KKERGRLQSQIAKCHAMQAKLDAASNEDKQHILNYDQLQKLQSLPELQARLAEIEAKLSNASQAMQDWIENPPQPLTDLRRPDSHRITFVGKSTKKLHKDHWKDMAAVANASSTQNSTASFFRNQVEKTSSTSTEK
;
A
#
# COMPACT_ATOMS: atom_id res chain seq x y z
N LYS A 1 1.63 -2.24 -4.64
CA LYS A 1 2.65 -2.21 -5.72
C LYS A 1 2.94 -3.59 -6.33
N LYS A 2 3.39 -4.60 -5.55
CA LYS A 2 3.70 -5.96 -6.05
C LYS A 2 2.48 -6.68 -6.66
N GLU A 3 1.33 -6.60 -6.00
CA GLU A 3 0.07 -7.19 -6.49
C GLU A 3 -0.41 -6.53 -7.80
N ARG A 4 -0.41 -5.19 -7.86
CA ARG A 4 -0.72 -4.41 -9.08
C ARG A 4 0.12 -4.85 -10.28
N GLY A 5 1.44 -4.95 -10.12
CA GLY A 5 2.33 -5.38 -11.21
C GLY A 5 2.05 -6.83 -11.66
N ARG A 6 1.70 -7.72 -10.72
CA ARG A 6 1.29 -9.09 -11.03
C ARG A 6 0.00 -9.10 -11.86
N LEU A 7 -1.04 -8.37 -11.43
CA LEU A 7 -2.32 -8.29 -12.14
C LEU A 7 -2.17 -7.71 -13.55
N GLN A 8 -1.40 -6.61 -13.69
CA GLN A 8 -1.09 -6.03 -15.00
C GLN A 8 -0.40 -7.02 -15.93
N SER A 9 0.57 -7.80 -15.42
CA SER A 9 1.24 -8.83 -16.22
C SER A 9 0.32 -9.97 -16.64
N GLN A 10 -0.67 -10.33 -15.80
CA GLN A 10 -1.65 -11.37 -16.12
C GLN A 10 -2.65 -10.87 -17.17
N ILE A 11 -3.16 -9.65 -17.01
CA ILE A 11 -4.05 -9.00 -17.98
C ILE A 11 -3.37 -8.85 -19.34
N ALA A 12 -2.10 -8.41 -19.37
CA ALA A 12 -1.33 -8.31 -20.61
C ALA A 12 -1.18 -9.67 -21.34
N LYS A 13 -0.97 -10.76 -20.58
CA LYS A 13 -0.93 -12.11 -21.15
C LYS A 13 -2.30 -12.52 -21.72
N CYS A 14 -3.39 -12.19 -21.04
CA CYS A 14 -4.74 -12.46 -21.55
C CYS A 14 -5.03 -11.67 -22.83
N HIS A 15 -4.67 -10.38 -22.89
CA HIS A 15 -4.78 -9.60 -24.13
C HIS A 15 -3.94 -10.17 -25.29
N ALA A 16 -2.73 -10.64 -25.00
CA ALA A 16 -1.90 -11.29 -26.03
C ALA A 16 -2.52 -12.60 -26.54
N MET A 17 -3.21 -13.37 -25.68
CA MET A 17 -3.97 -14.56 -26.10
C MET A 17 -5.20 -14.19 -26.93
N GLN A 18 -5.91 -13.13 -26.54
CA GLN A 18 -7.06 -12.61 -27.28
C GLN A 18 -6.67 -12.12 -28.67
N ALA A 19 -5.59 -11.34 -28.79
CA ALA A 19 -5.08 -10.87 -30.07
C ALA A 19 -4.66 -12.02 -31.01
N LYS A 20 -4.16 -13.13 -30.46
CA LYS A 20 -3.86 -14.35 -31.24
C LYS A 20 -5.11 -15.06 -31.73
N LEU A 21 -6.20 -15.05 -30.94
CA LEU A 21 -7.51 -15.56 -31.37
C LEU A 21 -8.12 -14.71 -32.47
N ASP A 22 -8.02 -13.40 -32.34
CA ASP A 22 -8.61 -12.44 -33.28
C ASP A 22 -7.87 -12.44 -34.62
N ALA A 23 -6.54 -12.68 -34.60
CA ALA A 23 -5.71 -12.81 -35.80
C ALA A 23 -5.81 -14.17 -36.49
N ALA A 24 -6.40 -15.18 -35.85
CA ALA A 24 -6.53 -16.52 -36.39
C ALA A 24 -7.73 -16.65 -37.34
N SER A 25 -7.53 -17.39 -38.43
CA SER A 25 -8.62 -17.75 -39.35
C SER A 25 -9.63 -18.68 -38.67
N ASN A 26 -10.91 -18.65 -39.09
CA ASN A 26 -11.99 -19.37 -38.40
C ASN A 26 -11.78 -20.88 -38.25
N GLU A 27 -10.99 -21.50 -39.13
CA GLU A 27 -10.68 -22.93 -39.11
C GLU A 27 -9.64 -23.32 -38.04
N ASP A 28 -8.77 -22.39 -37.61
CA ASP A 28 -7.73 -22.66 -36.60
C ASP A 28 -8.16 -22.35 -35.17
N LYS A 29 -9.25 -21.58 -34.98
CA LYS A 29 -9.69 -21.08 -33.66
C LYS A 29 -9.94 -22.19 -32.63
N GLN A 30 -10.32 -23.38 -33.08
CA GLN A 30 -10.60 -24.52 -32.20
C GLN A 30 -9.33 -25.23 -31.70
N HIS A 31 -8.18 -25.04 -32.35
CA HIS A 31 -6.92 -25.75 -32.02
C HIS A 31 -5.83 -24.86 -31.41
N ILE A 32 -6.03 -23.54 -31.34
CA ILE A 32 -4.98 -22.59 -30.89
C ILE A 32 -4.88 -22.47 -29.36
N LEU A 33 -6.00 -22.62 -28.62
CA LEU A 33 -5.98 -22.49 -27.17
C LEU A 33 -6.21 -23.81 -26.44
N ASN A 34 -5.34 -24.07 -25.48
CA ASN A 34 -5.52 -25.12 -24.49
C ASN A 34 -6.64 -24.74 -23.50
N TYR A 35 -7.29 -25.73 -22.90
CA TYR A 35 -8.35 -25.57 -21.88
C TYR A 35 -7.93 -24.61 -20.75
N ASP A 36 -6.69 -24.73 -20.26
CA ASP A 36 -6.12 -23.85 -19.24
C ASP A 36 -6.02 -22.38 -19.68
N GLN A 37 -5.88 -22.12 -20.98
CA GLN A 37 -5.80 -20.76 -21.53
C GLN A 37 -7.19 -20.14 -21.67
N LEU A 38 -8.20 -20.95 -21.99
CA LEU A 38 -9.59 -20.52 -22.01
C LEU A 38 -10.09 -20.13 -20.61
N GLN A 39 -9.75 -20.91 -19.58
CA GLN A 39 -10.06 -20.53 -18.19
C GLN A 39 -9.39 -19.21 -17.76
N LYS A 40 -8.17 -18.94 -18.23
CA LYS A 40 -7.46 -17.67 -17.97
C LYS A 40 -8.11 -16.48 -18.69
N LEU A 41 -8.70 -16.69 -19.86
CA LEU A 41 -9.49 -15.65 -20.54
C LEU A 41 -10.83 -15.41 -19.84
N GLN A 42 -11.48 -16.45 -19.34
CA GLN A 42 -12.73 -16.31 -18.59
C GLN A 42 -12.56 -15.53 -17.27
N SER A 43 -11.38 -15.61 -16.65
CA SER A 43 -11.04 -14.85 -15.43
C SER A 43 -10.55 -13.41 -15.70
N LEU A 44 -10.43 -12.99 -16.96
CA LEU A 44 -10.04 -11.63 -17.34
C LEU A 44 -10.90 -10.54 -16.67
N PRO A 45 -12.26 -10.58 -16.71
CA PRO A 45 -13.09 -9.58 -16.05
C PRO A 45 -12.86 -9.49 -14.54
N GLU A 46 -12.60 -10.62 -13.87
CA GLU A 46 -12.29 -10.64 -12.43
C GLU A 46 -10.94 -9.96 -12.13
N LEU A 47 -9.92 -10.24 -12.96
CA LEU A 47 -8.61 -9.60 -12.84
C LEU A 47 -8.68 -8.09 -13.07
N GLN A 48 -9.51 -7.64 -14.01
CA GLN A 48 -9.75 -6.22 -14.28
C GLN A 48 -10.47 -5.54 -13.12
N ALA A 49 -11.51 -6.15 -12.56
CA ALA A 49 -12.22 -5.61 -11.40
C ALA A 49 -11.28 -5.42 -10.21
N ARG A 50 -10.42 -6.41 -9.95
CA ARG A 50 -9.45 -6.37 -8.86
C ARG A 50 -8.35 -5.32 -9.07
N LEU A 51 -7.95 -5.06 -10.31
CA LEU A 51 -7.03 -3.97 -10.63
C LEU A 51 -7.71 -2.62 -10.38
N ALA A 52 -8.96 -2.45 -10.82
CA ALA A 52 -9.73 -1.21 -10.60
C ALA A 52 -9.90 -0.89 -9.11
N GLU A 53 -10.15 -1.89 -8.26
CA GLU A 53 -10.20 -1.70 -6.80
C GLU A 53 -8.88 -1.17 -6.22
N ILE A 54 -7.75 -1.70 -6.68
CA ILE A 54 -6.42 -1.25 -6.22
C ILE A 54 -6.15 0.17 -6.69
N GLU A 55 -6.56 0.53 -7.90
CA GLU A 55 -6.39 1.88 -8.45
C GLU A 55 -7.31 2.90 -7.75
N ALA A 56 -8.56 2.53 -7.44
CA ALA A 56 -9.46 3.35 -6.63
C ALA A 56 -8.88 3.64 -5.24
N LYS A 57 -8.30 2.62 -4.57
CA LYS A 57 -7.63 2.80 -3.27
C LYS A 57 -6.43 3.74 -3.35
N LEU A 58 -5.64 3.66 -4.42
CA LEU A 58 -4.50 4.55 -4.67
C LEU A 58 -4.94 6.00 -4.94
N SER A 59 -6.01 6.18 -5.70
CA SER A 59 -6.61 7.50 -5.96
C SER A 59 -7.07 8.15 -4.66
N ASN A 60 -7.84 7.43 -3.83
CA ASN A 60 -8.35 7.94 -2.56
C ASN A 60 -7.21 8.29 -1.59
N ALA A 61 -6.15 7.48 -1.53
CA ALA A 61 -4.98 7.78 -0.71
C ALA A 61 -4.25 9.04 -1.20
N SER A 62 -4.16 9.24 -2.51
CA SER A 62 -3.51 10.42 -3.10
C SER A 62 -4.32 11.69 -2.80
N GLN A 63 -5.65 11.63 -2.90
CA GLN A 63 -6.55 12.72 -2.53
C GLN A 63 -6.44 13.07 -1.04
N ALA A 64 -6.45 12.08 -0.16
CA ALA A 64 -6.30 12.31 1.28
C ALA A 64 -4.95 12.95 1.65
N MET A 65 -3.89 12.65 0.91
CA MET A 65 -2.58 13.30 1.09
C MET A 65 -2.56 14.71 0.51
N GLN A 66 -3.27 14.97 -0.59
CA GLN A 66 -3.35 16.28 -1.22
C GLN A 66 -3.90 17.33 -0.24
N ASP A 67 -4.93 16.98 0.53
CA ASP A 67 -5.50 17.86 1.57
C ASP A 67 -4.45 18.27 2.62
N TRP A 68 -3.54 17.36 2.98
CA TRP A 68 -2.46 17.63 3.93
C TRP A 68 -1.29 18.40 3.33
N ILE A 69 -1.11 18.34 2.01
CA ILE A 69 -0.10 19.13 1.29
C ILE A 69 -0.60 20.57 1.12
N GLU A 70 -1.88 20.74 0.79
CA GLU A 70 -2.53 22.04 0.60
C GLU A 70 -2.78 22.75 1.93
N ASN A 71 -3.16 22.00 2.96
CA ASN A 71 -3.36 22.50 4.32
C ASN A 71 -2.41 21.77 5.29
N PRO A 72 -1.11 22.07 5.24
CA PRO A 72 -0.17 21.44 6.15
C PRO A 72 -0.57 21.78 7.60
N PRO A 73 -0.50 20.80 8.52
CA PRO A 73 -0.74 21.08 9.93
C PRO A 73 0.24 22.16 10.40
N GLN A 74 -0.20 22.97 11.37
CA GLN A 74 0.64 24.04 11.90
C GLN A 74 2.01 23.46 12.29
N PRO A 75 3.12 24.08 11.83
CA PRO A 75 4.45 23.65 12.21
C PRO A 75 4.52 23.67 13.74
N LEU A 76 5.15 22.65 14.31
CA LEU A 76 5.33 22.56 15.75
C LEU A 76 6.03 23.84 16.22
N THR A 77 5.30 24.69 16.94
CA THR A 77 5.73 26.03 17.38
C THR A 77 6.85 25.97 18.42
N ASP A 78 7.15 24.77 18.92
CA ASP A 78 8.20 24.52 19.88
C ASP A 78 9.15 23.41 19.39
N LEU A 79 10.17 23.82 18.63
CA LEU A 79 11.34 22.99 18.29
C LEU A 79 12.29 22.80 19.50
N ARG A 80 12.04 23.46 20.64
CA ARG A 80 12.81 23.31 21.88
C ARG A 80 12.20 22.27 22.81
N ARG A 81 11.12 21.58 22.40
CA ARG A 81 10.75 20.34 23.08
C ARG A 81 11.95 19.39 22.96
N PRO A 82 12.57 18.95 24.07
CA PRO A 82 13.47 17.83 24.03
C PRO A 82 12.64 16.70 23.44
N ASP A 83 13.03 16.35 22.22
CA ASP A 83 12.29 15.49 21.34
C ASP A 83 12.16 14.13 22.02
N SER A 84 11.03 13.91 22.69
CA SER A 84 10.63 12.62 23.25
C SER A 84 10.44 11.57 22.15
N HIS A 85 10.54 11.97 20.87
CA HIS A 85 10.56 11.11 19.70
C HIS A 85 11.97 10.99 19.07
N ARG A 86 12.98 11.70 19.58
CA ARG A 86 14.43 11.45 19.39
C ARG A 86 14.92 10.32 20.28
N ILE A 87 14.04 9.38 20.59
CA ILE A 87 14.47 8.07 21.05
C ILE A 87 15.27 7.51 19.88
N THR A 88 16.58 7.61 19.98
CA THR A 88 17.52 6.89 19.14
C THR A 88 17.05 5.44 19.15
N PHE A 89 16.47 5.01 18.03
CA PHE A 89 15.96 3.66 17.87
C PHE A 89 17.16 2.74 17.64
N VAL A 90 17.97 2.58 18.68
CA VAL A 90 19.01 1.59 18.66
C VAL A 90 18.32 0.23 18.70
N GLY A 91 18.63 -0.65 17.75
CA GLY A 91 18.02 -1.99 17.70
C GLY A 91 18.18 -2.72 19.04
N LYS A 92 17.21 -3.55 19.40
CA LYS A 92 17.20 -4.30 20.68
C LYS A 92 18.52 -5.03 20.95
N SER A 93 19.14 -5.58 19.91
CA SER A 93 20.43 -6.28 19.99
C SER A 93 21.58 -5.35 20.37
N THR A 94 21.62 -4.15 19.79
CA THR A 94 22.65 -3.15 20.07
C THR A 94 22.49 -2.56 21.47
N LYS A 95 21.26 -2.37 21.96
CA LYS A 95 21.01 -1.98 23.37
C LYS A 95 21.49 -3.05 24.36
N LYS A 96 21.29 -4.33 24.04
CA LYS A 96 21.76 -5.44 24.88
C LYS A 96 23.29 -5.52 24.92
N LEU A 97 23.94 -5.30 23.77
CA LEU A 97 25.40 -5.36 23.64
C LEU A 97 26.11 -4.27 24.45
N HIS A 98 25.54 -3.06 24.52
CA HIS A 98 26.16 -1.91 25.19
C HIS A 98 25.47 -1.52 26.51
N LYS A 99 24.71 -2.45 27.11
CA LYS A 99 23.87 -2.19 28.28
C LYS A 99 24.64 -1.59 29.47
N ASP A 100 25.84 -2.07 29.72
CA ASP A 100 26.65 -1.61 30.86
C ASP A 100 27.27 -0.23 30.61
N HIS A 101 27.57 0.09 29.35
CA HIS A 101 28.11 1.38 28.94
C HIS A 101 27.06 2.48 28.79
N TRP A 102 25.80 2.10 28.55
CA TRP A 102 24.68 3.03 28.34
C TRP A 102 23.70 3.06 29.51
N LYS A 103 24.14 2.54 30.66
CA LYS A 103 23.41 2.68 31.92
C LYS A 103 23.17 4.18 32.16
N ASP A 104 21.91 4.54 32.43
CA ASP A 104 21.44 5.91 32.66
C ASP A 104 21.36 6.83 31.41
N MET A 105 21.58 6.30 30.21
CA MET A 105 21.31 7.04 28.97
C MET A 105 19.84 6.93 28.55
N ALA A 106 19.29 8.02 28.00
CA ALA A 106 17.91 8.08 27.47
C ALA A 106 17.59 6.97 26.45
N ALA A 107 18.59 6.47 25.72
CA ALA A 107 18.45 5.37 24.77
C ALA A 107 18.02 4.03 25.41
N VAL A 108 18.26 3.84 26.71
CA VAL A 108 17.93 2.61 27.47
C VAL A 108 16.77 2.83 28.44
N ALA A 109 16.33 4.09 28.61
CA ALA A 109 15.16 4.42 29.42
C ALA A 109 13.87 3.92 28.75
N ASN A 110 13.12 3.07 29.46
CA ASN A 110 11.80 2.61 29.03
C ASN A 110 10.74 3.70 29.28
N ALA A 111 10.80 4.79 28.51
CA ALA A 111 9.73 5.81 28.53
C ALA A 111 8.50 5.28 27.78
N SER A 112 7.32 5.44 28.36
CA SER A 112 6.06 5.09 27.70
C SER A 112 5.74 6.10 26.58
N SER A 113 5.46 5.59 25.39
CA SER A 113 4.97 6.38 24.25
C SER A 113 3.53 6.86 24.54
N THR A 114 3.29 8.16 24.56
CA THR A 114 1.94 8.72 24.63
C THR A 114 1.23 8.74 23.26
N GLN A 115 -0.09 8.97 23.32
CA GLN A 115 -1.15 8.60 22.38
C GLN A 115 -0.99 9.08 20.92
N ASN A 116 -1.65 8.34 20.00
CA ASN A 116 -1.85 8.61 18.57
C ASN A 116 -0.67 8.33 17.61
N SER A 117 0.44 7.76 18.07
CA SER A 117 1.56 7.37 17.19
C SER A 117 1.48 5.94 16.63
N THR A 118 0.33 5.28 16.75
CA THR A 118 0.15 3.90 16.27
C THR A 118 -0.37 3.87 14.84
N ALA A 119 0.09 2.88 14.05
CA ALA A 119 -0.41 2.64 12.70
C ALA A 119 -1.96 2.54 12.62
N SER A 120 -2.62 2.13 13.70
CA SER A 120 -4.07 2.08 13.82
C SER A 120 -4.74 3.46 13.68
N PHE A 121 -4.10 4.53 14.16
CA PHE A 121 -4.60 5.90 14.01
C PHE A 121 -4.68 6.30 12.53
N PHE A 122 -3.65 5.98 11.74
CA PHE A 122 -3.60 6.26 10.31
C PHE A 122 -4.62 5.42 9.52
N ARG A 123 -4.81 4.15 9.89
CA ARG A 123 -5.81 3.28 9.23
C ARG A 123 -7.23 3.82 9.41
N ASN A 124 -7.57 4.26 10.62
CA ASN A 124 -8.91 4.80 10.91
C ASN A 124 -9.24 6.08 10.13
N GLN A 125 -8.24 6.90 9.77
CA GLN A 125 -8.47 8.10 8.95
C GLN A 125 -8.76 7.78 7.49
N VAL A 126 -8.09 6.77 6.92
CA VAL A 126 -8.36 6.29 5.56
C VAL A 126 -9.80 5.77 5.44
N GLU A 127 -10.28 5.08 6.49
CA GLU A 127 -11.66 4.59 6.55
C GLU A 127 -12.68 5.74 6.62
N LYS A 128 -12.42 6.78 7.43
CA LYS A 128 -13.31 7.95 7.52
C LYS A 128 -13.46 8.71 6.19
N THR A 129 -12.37 8.87 5.44
CA THR A 129 -12.44 9.52 4.12
C THR A 129 -13.27 8.72 3.12
N SER A 130 -13.26 7.38 3.22
CA SER A 130 -14.04 6.53 2.34
C SER A 130 -15.56 6.62 2.59
N SER A 131 -15.99 6.84 3.84
CA SER A 131 -17.41 7.00 4.17
C SER A 131 -18.02 8.30 3.64
N THR A 132 -17.27 9.41 3.69
CA THR A 132 -17.74 10.74 3.23
C THR A 132 -17.87 10.87 1.71
N SER A 133 -17.22 10.01 0.93
CA SER A 133 -17.32 10.01 -0.54
C SER A 133 -18.54 9.26 -1.08
N THR A 134 -19.33 8.62 -0.21
CA THR A 134 -20.49 7.80 -0.62
C THR A 134 -21.83 8.55 -0.46
N GLU A 135 -21.83 9.78 0.07
CA GLU A 135 -23.02 10.60 0.34
C GLU A 135 -23.19 11.81 -0.61
N LYS A 136 -22.61 11.78 -1.82
CA LYS A 136 -22.86 12.81 -2.85
C LYS A 136 -23.36 12.22 -4.15
#